data_AF-A0A7R9MC13-F1
#
_entry.id   AF-A0A7R9MC13-F1
#
_cell.length_a   1.000
_cell.length_b   1.000
_cell.length_c   1.000
_cell.angle_alpha   90.00
_cell.angle_beta   90.00
_cell.angle_gamma   90.00
#
_symmetry.space_group_name_H-M   'P 1'
#
loop_
_entity.id
_entity.type
_entity.pdbx_description
1 polymer ?
#
loop_
_entity_poly.entity_id
_entity_poly.type
_entity_poly.pdbx_seq_one_letter_code
_entity_poly.pdbx_strand_id
1 'polypeptide(L)'
;IYLWANISLYAPITLRPLPQDFEPVLLEMPVIRSDEEEEEEINESNAVFDGTEDVEQMDTNEDVVYKSPEQLTNDLITLSSLPDSKWKNLLCLDLIKKRNKPKEPVHKPENAPFFLPTVAGLEPKFAIEDKDDDKNKDKQIDSHIVDKLKPISMFGKLIITCHENESNYEPLLDLLKTMGPSAIDAEIRSLSTQLNGSPNLLIYFLDAMEATLKTNKDFELIQSYLGLFLKIHTEDIVTNEALKTRCEQLSQMTDELWDRLSKEFNKSLCLTNYLRSAVL
;
A
#
# COMPACT_ATOMS: atom_id res chain seq x y z
N ILE A 1 20.30 -36.08 16.94
CA ILE A 1 18.93 -35.53 17.09
C ILE A 1 19.07 -34.29 17.95
N TYR A 2 18.95 -33.10 17.36
CA TYR A 2 18.98 -31.84 18.12
C TYR A 2 17.53 -31.38 18.29
N LEU A 3 17.03 -31.51 19.51
CA LEU A 3 15.65 -31.18 19.88
C LEU A 3 15.67 -29.74 20.43
N TRP A 4 15.02 -28.82 19.72
CA TRP A 4 14.90 -27.44 20.17
C TRP A 4 13.76 -27.37 21.20
N ALA A 5 14.08 -27.03 22.45
CA ALA A 5 13.10 -26.83 23.51
C ALA A 5 13.10 -25.34 23.90
N ASN A 6 11.93 -24.71 23.86
CA ASN A 6 11.78 -23.32 24.27
C ASN A 6 11.93 -23.23 25.80
N ILE A 7 13.05 -22.66 26.25
CA ILE A 7 13.38 -22.48 27.67
C ILE A 7 12.30 -21.67 28.42
N SER A 8 11.56 -20.80 27.73
CA SER A 8 10.50 -19.99 28.34
C SER A 8 9.31 -20.83 28.86
N LEU A 9 9.14 -22.07 28.38
CA LEU A 9 8.12 -23.00 28.89
C LEU A 9 8.52 -23.65 30.22
N TYR A 10 9.81 -23.62 30.57
CA TYR A 10 10.37 -24.25 31.77
C TYR A 10 10.94 -23.22 32.76
N ALA A 11 10.95 -21.95 32.40
CA ALA A 11 11.31 -20.87 33.31
C ALA A 11 10.17 -20.67 34.32
N PRO A 12 10.47 -20.56 35.63
CA PRO A 12 9.47 -20.23 36.62
C PRO A 12 8.98 -18.80 36.38
N ILE A 13 7.82 -18.66 35.75
CA ILE A 13 7.15 -17.38 35.57
C ILE A 13 6.55 -17.02 36.94
N THR A 14 7.08 -15.98 37.59
CA THR A 14 6.49 -15.47 38.83
C THR A 14 5.25 -14.66 38.47
N LEU A 15 4.08 -15.31 38.51
CA LEU A 15 2.80 -14.63 38.38
C LEU A 15 2.56 -13.80 39.64
N ARG A 16 2.30 -12.49 39.48
CA ARG A 16 1.85 -11.66 40.60
C ARG A 16 0.40 -12.03 40.94
N PRO A 17 0.05 -12.16 42.22
CA PRO A 17 -1.34 -12.37 42.60
C PRO A 17 -2.18 -11.19 42.13
N LEU A 18 -3.32 -11.49 41.52
CA LEU A 18 -4.29 -10.48 41.11
C LEU A 18 -4.84 -9.77 42.37
N PRO A 19 -5.13 -8.45 42.29
CA PRO A 19 -5.85 -7.74 43.34
C PRO A 19 -7.17 -8.42 43.67
N GLN A 20 -7.65 -8.30 44.93
CA GLN A 20 -8.92 -8.92 45.35
C GLN A 20 -10.14 -8.39 44.57
N ASP A 21 -10.03 -7.20 43.99
CA ASP A 21 -11.09 -6.54 43.23
C ASP A 21 -10.94 -6.74 41.70
N PHE A 22 -10.12 -7.70 41.26
CA PHE A 22 -9.93 -7.97 39.84
C PHE A 22 -11.17 -8.63 39.22
N GLU A 23 -11.92 -7.88 38.41
CA GLU A 23 -12.96 -8.42 37.55
C GLU A 23 -12.33 -8.96 36.26
N PRO A 24 -12.46 -10.26 35.95
CA PRO A 24 -11.92 -10.83 34.73
C PRO A 24 -12.63 -10.27 33.51
N VAL A 25 -11.88 -9.65 32.61
CA VAL A 25 -12.40 -9.24 31.30
C VAL A 25 -12.67 -10.51 30.47
N LEU A 26 -13.94 -10.72 30.09
CA LEU A 26 -14.33 -11.73 29.12
C LEU A 26 -13.78 -11.32 27.75
N LEU A 27 -12.61 -11.87 27.40
CA LEU A 27 -12.09 -11.81 26.04
C LEU A 27 -12.86 -12.80 25.16
N GLU A 28 -13.38 -12.33 24.04
CA GLU A 28 -13.93 -13.21 23.02
C GLU A 28 -12.85 -14.18 22.51
N MET A 29 -13.24 -15.41 22.22
CA MET A 29 -12.30 -16.38 21.66
C MET A 29 -11.79 -15.85 20.30
N PRO A 30 -10.51 -16.06 19.97
CA PRO A 30 -9.96 -15.63 18.70
C PRO A 30 -10.78 -16.23 17.56
N VAL A 31 -11.46 -15.36 16.81
CA VAL A 31 -12.30 -15.74 15.68
C VAL A 31 -11.40 -16.04 14.50
N ILE A 32 -11.61 -17.20 13.87
CA ILE A 32 -11.04 -17.50 12.56
C ILE A 32 -11.83 -16.65 11.56
N ARG A 33 -11.20 -15.63 10.99
CA ARG A 33 -11.81 -14.80 9.95
C ARG A 33 -12.03 -15.68 8.70
N SER A 34 -13.23 -16.22 8.53
CA SER A 34 -13.69 -16.76 7.25
C SER A 34 -14.03 -15.59 6.33
N ASP A 35 -13.73 -15.73 5.04
CA ASP A 35 -13.98 -14.74 3.98
C ASP A 35 -15.49 -14.53 3.69
N GLU A 36 -16.30 -14.30 4.73
CA GLU A 36 -17.69 -13.91 4.58
C GLU A 36 -17.82 -12.44 5.00
N GLU A 37 -18.32 -11.64 4.06
CA GLU A 37 -18.48 -10.20 4.13
C GLU A 37 -19.52 -9.84 5.20
N GLU A 38 -19.07 -9.41 6.38
CA GLU A 38 -19.92 -8.70 7.33
C GLU A 38 -19.34 -7.31 7.62
N GLU A 39 -20.15 -6.31 7.26
CA GLU A 39 -19.97 -4.89 7.55
C GLU A 39 -20.28 -4.66 9.03
N GLU A 40 -19.27 -4.46 9.88
CA GLU A 40 -19.50 -3.88 11.21
C GLU A 40 -18.61 -2.65 11.42
N GLU A 41 -19.29 -1.53 11.69
CA GLU A 41 -18.75 -0.22 12.00
C GLU A 41 -17.94 -0.26 13.31
N ILE A 42 -16.64 -0.02 13.21
CA ILE A 42 -15.76 0.14 14.38
C ILE A 42 -16.06 1.51 15.00
N ASN A 43 -16.83 1.53 16.07
CA ASN A 43 -17.15 2.74 16.83
C ASN A 43 -16.03 3.00 17.86
N GLU A 44 -14.96 3.68 17.44
CA GLU A 44 -13.83 4.11 18.28
C GLU A 44 -14.19 5.29 19.20
N SER A 45 -15.16 5.13 20.09
CA SER A 45 -15.38 6.12 21.15
C SER A 45 -15.96 5.46 22.39
N ASN A 46 -15.12 5.27 23.42
CA ASN A 46 -15.43 5.52 24.83
C ASN A 46 -14.35 4.95 25.75
N ALA A 47 -13.42 5.79 26.19
CA ALA A 47 -12.83 5.73 27.54
C ALA A 47 -12.01 7.01 27.81
N VAL A 48 -12.71 8.11 28.09
CA VAL A 48 -12.16 9.24 28.85
C VAL A 48 -12.55 9.00 30.31
N PHE A 49 -11.57 8.89 31.21
CA PHE A 49 -11.80 9.14 32.63
C PHE A 49 -10.63 9.96 33.20
N ASP A 50 -11.00 11.18 33.59
CA ASP A 50 -10.24 12.25 34.22
C ASP A 50 -10.40 12.12 35.75
N GLY A 51 -9.36 12.43 36.54
CA GLY A 51 -9.48 12.49 38.01
C GLY A 51 -8.21 12.19 38.81
N THR A 52 -7.45 13.25 39.07
CA THR A 52 -6.30 13.48 39.96
C THR A 52 -6.39 12.95 41.41
N GLU A 53 -5.28 12.42 41.97
CA GLU A 53 -4.50 12.99 43.09
C GLU A 53 -3.55 11.94 43.76
N ASP A 54 -2.25 12.22 43.65
CA ASP A 54 -1.11 11.94 44.54
C ASP A 54 -1.03 10.64 45.37
N VAL A 55 -0.30 9.64 44.86
CA VAL A 55 0.57 8.78 45.68
C VAL A 55 1.92 8.57 44.97
N GLU A 56 2.99 8.83 45.71
CA GLU A 56 4.39 8.92 45.29
C GLU A 56 4.93 7.65 44.59
N GLN A 57 5.43 7.87 43.38
CA GLN A 57 6.48 7.16 42.63
C GLN A 57 6.94 5.77 43.13
N MET A 58 6.44 4.73 42.46
CA MET A 58 7.28 3.63 41.96
C MET A 58 6.81 3.28 40.54
N ASP A 59 7.73 3.33 39.58
CA ASP A 59 7.55 3.12 38.14
C ASP A 59 6.54 2.00 37.79
N THR A 60 5.32 2.42 37.49
CA THR A 60 4.38 1.67 36.68
C THR A 60 4.89 1.72 35.25
N ASN A 61 5.77 0.77 34.88
CA ASN A 61 5.90 0.42 33.46
C ASN A 61 4.55 -0.14 33.04
N GLU A 62 3.78 0.73 32.40
CA GLU A 62 2.66 0.49 31.50
C GLU A 62 2.75 -0.89 30.88
N ASP A 63 1.61 -1.55 30.69
CA ASP A 63 1.48 -2.75 29.86
C ASP A 63 2.32 -2.56 28.59
N VAL A 64 3.52 -3.16 28.56
CA VAL A 64 4.42 -3.04 27.42
C VAL A 64 3.79 -3.89 26.33
N VAL A 65 2.87 -3.28 25.59
CA VAL A 65 2.28 -3.82 24.37
C VAL A 65 3.46 -4.13 23.47
N TYR A 66 3.79 -5.42 23.38
CA TYR A 66 4.88 -5.89 22.54
C TYR A 66 4.57 -5.52 21.09
N LYS A 67 5.28 -4.52 20.56
CA LYS A 67 5.25 -4.18 19.14
C LYS A 67 6.27 -5.08 18.44
N SER A 68 5.79 -6.04 17.66
CA SER A 68 6.65 -6.85 16.80
C SER A 68 7.39 -5.94 15.81
N PRO A 69 8.70 -6.17 15.58
CA PRO A 69 9.42 -5.45 14.54
C PRO A 69 8.81 -5.72 13.15
N GLU A 70 8.97 -4.77 12.23
CA GLU A 70 8.44 -4.90 10.85
C GLU A 70 8.96 -6.14 10.10
N GLN A 71 10.17 -6.57 10.43
CA GLN A 71 10.79 -7.75 9.85
C GLN A 71 11.58 -8.50 10.92
N LEU A 72 11.38 -9.82 10.98
CA LEU A 72 12.04 -10.69 11.96
C LEU A 72 13.51 -10.92 11.61
N THR A 73 13.81 -11.14 10.31
CA THR A 73 15.17 -11.28 9.79
C THR A 73 15.23 -10.81 8.34
N ASN A 74 16.38 -10.26 7.92
CA ASN A 74 16.61 -9.73 6.58
C ASN A 74 16.50 -10.79 5.45
N ASP A 75 16.62 -12.07 5.80
CA ASP A 75 16.52 -13.18 4.84
C ASP A 75 15.08 -13.68 4.62
N LEU A 76 14.14 -13.29 5.49
CA LEU A 76 12.74 -13.62 5.32
C LEU A 76 12.04 -12.61 4.41
N ILE A 77 11.22 -13.14 3.51
CA ILE A 77 10.30 -12.35 2.69
C ILE A 77 9.11 -11.96 3.56
N THR A 78 8.80 -10.67 3.63
CA THR A 78 7.60 -10.16 4.30
C THR A 78 6.55 -9.72 3.27
N LEU A 79 5.29 -9.91 3.64
CA LEU A 79 4.15 -9.35 2.93
C LEU A 79 3.73 -8.04 3.60
N SER A 80 3.12 -7.13 2.84
CA SER A 80 2.61 -5.90 3.43
C SER A 80 1.42 -6.16 4.34
N SER A 81 1.26 -5.30 5.35
CA SER A 81 0.07 -5.28 6.20
C SER A 81 -1.15 -4.64 5.53
N LEU A 82 -1.11 -4.37 4.22
CA LEU A 82 -2.21 -3.76 3.48
C LEU A 82 -3.22 -4.83 3.01
N PRO A 83 -4.50 -4.45 2.82
CA PRO A 83 -5.49 -5.39 2.31
C PRO A 83 -5.12 -5.94 0.93
N ASP A 84 -5.26 -7.25 0.76
CA ASP A 84 -5.05 -7.98 -0.49
C ASP A 84 -5.70 -7.33 -1.73
N SER A 85 -6.92 -6.84 -1.54
CA SER A 85 -7.71 -6.17 -2.59
C SER A 85 -6.98 -4.98 -3.20
N LYS A 86 -6.12 -4.28 -2.45
CA LYS A 86 -5.44 -3.07 -2.92
C LYS A 86 -4.50 -3.37 -4.09
N TRP A 87 -3.68 -4.40 -3.97
CA TRP A 87 -2.69 -4.77 -4.98
C TRP A 87 -3.25 -5.74 -6.03
N LYS A 88 -4.17 -6.65 -5.65
CA LYS A 88 -4.88 -7.51 -6.61
C LYS A 88 -5.68 -6.70 -7.63
N ASN A 89 -6.36 -5.64 -7.18
CA ASN A 89 -7.14 -4.79 -8.07
C ASN A 89 -6.28 -3.97 -9.04
N LEU A 90 -5.02 -3.70 -8.69
CA LEU A 90 -4.10 -2.82 -9.41
C LEU A 90 -3.87 -3.30 -10.85
N LEU A 91 -3.72 -4.61 -11.07
CA LEU A 91 -3.57 -5.23 -12.39
C LEU A 91 -4.85 -5.19 -13.25
N CYS A 92 -6.02 -5.16 -12.59
CA CYS A 92 -7.33 -5.33 -13.21
C CYS A 92 -8.22 -4.08 -13.11
N LEU A 93 -7.66 -2.91 -12.79
CA LEU A 93 -8.44 -1.68 -12.58
C LEU A 93 -9.31 -1.32 -13.78
N ASP A 94 -8.85 -1.55 -15.01
CA ASP A 94 -9.65 -1.26 -16.21
C ASP A 94 -10.91 -2.11 -16.30
N LEU A 95 -10.83 -3.39 -15.91
CA LEU A 95 -11.96 -4.30 -15.91
C LEU A 95 -12.94 -3.93 -14.80
N ILE A 96 -12.43 -3.61 -13.61
CA ILE A 96 -13.23 -3.16 -12.47
C ILE A 96 -13.96 -1.86 -12.81
N LYS A 97 -13.25 -0.87 -13.37
CA LYS A 97 -13.84 0.39 -13.83
C LYS A 97 -14.90 0.15 -14.89
N LYS A 98 -14.68 -0.76 -15.85
CA LYS A 98 -15.69 -1.13 -16.87
C LYS A 98 -16.93 -1.78 -16.26
N ARG A 99 -16.76 -2.70 -15.29
CA ARG A 99 -17.86 -3.36 -14.59
C ARG A 99 -18.67 -2.38 -13.74
N ASN A 100 -17.99 -1.47 -13.04
CA ASN A 100 -18.60 -0.52 -12.11
C ASN A 100 -19.20 0.69 -12.83
N LYS A 101 -19.08 0.81 -14.16
CA LYS A 101 -19.77 1.87 -14.92
C LYS A 101 -21.29 1.71 -14.73
N PRO A 102 -22.01 2.80 -14.39
CA PRO A 102 -23.46 2.78 -14.29
C PRO A 102 -24.08 2.24 -15.58
N LYS A 103 -25.04 1.31 -15.46
CA LYS A 103 -25.72 0.67 -16.61
C LYS A 103 -26.56 1.67 -17.40
N GLU A 104 -27.19 2.62 -16.70
CA GLU A 104 -27.83 3.76 -17.31
C GLU A 104 -26.87 4.95 -17.23
N PRO A 105 -26.43 5.52 -18.37
CA PRO A 105 -25.60 6.72 -18.34
C PRO A 105 -26.42 7.84 -17.69
N VAL A 106 -25.86 8.48 -16.66
CA VAL A 106 -26.49 9.64 -16.01
C VAL A 106 -26.88 10.63 -17.11
N HIS A 107 -28.16 11.02 -17.14
CA HIS A 107 -28.72 11.90 -18.16
C HIS A 107 -27.94 13.22 -18.18
N LYS A 108 -27.01 13.36 -19.14
CA LYS A 108 -26.21 14.57 -19.28
C LYS A 108 -27.16 15.71 -19.62
N PRO A 109 -27.26 16.78 -18.80
CA PRO A 109 -28.07 17.93 -19.17
C PRO A 109 -27.52 18.52 -20.47
N GLU A 110 -28.42 18.95 -21.37
CA GLU A 110 -28.04 19.49 -22.69
C GLU A 110 -27.14 20.74 -22.58
N ASN A 111 -27.26 21.48 -21.47
CA ASN A 111 -26.47 22.67 -21.16
C ASN A 111 -25.62 22.45 -19.89
N ALA A 112 -24.71 21.48 -19.93
CA ALA A 112 -23.66 21.41 -18.91
C ALA A 112 -22.60 22.49 -19.19
N PRO A 113 -22.21 23.31 -18.19
CA PRO A 113 -21.10 24.23 -18.37
C PRO A 113 -19.82 23.43 -18.66
N PHE A 114 -19.03 23.89 -19.64
CA PHE A 114 -17.78 23.23 -20.02
C PHE A 114 -16.78 23.15 -18.85
N PHE A 115 -16.78 24.17 -17.99
CA PHE A 115 -16.04 24.18 -16.75
C PHE A 115 -17.00 23.96 -15.59
N LEU A 116 -16.73 22.93 -14.78
CA LEU A 116 -17.40 22.80 -13.49
C LEU A 116 -17.01 24.03 -12.64
N PRO A 117 -17.97 24.69 -11.97
CA PRO A 117 -17.65 25.83 -11.13
C PRO A 117 -16.67 25.39 -10.03
N THR A 118 -15.60 26.14 -9.83
CA THR A 118 -14.59 25.87 -8.80
C THR A 118 -14.68 26.92 -7.71
N VAL A 119 -14.62 26.50 -6.45
CA VAL A 119 -14.49 27.42 -5.31
C VAL A 119 -13.10 28.04 -5.33
N ALA A 120 -13.02 29.37 -5.22
CA ALA A 120 -11.74 30.05 -5.10
C ALA A 120 -11.07 29.69 -3.76
N GLY A 121 -9.95 28.97 -3.80
CA GLY A 121 -9.20 28.52 -2.64
C GLY A 121 -7.79 28.03 -2.99
N LEU A 122 -6.94 27.83 -1.98
CA LEU A 122 -5.58 27.27 -2.14
C LEU A 122 -5.58 25.85 -2.74
N GLU A 123 -6.67 25.10 -2.52
CA GLU A 123 -6.96 23.83 -3.18
C GLU A 123 -8.20 24.00 -4.06
N PRO A 124 -8.11 23.69 -5.37
CA PRO A 124 -9.27 23.77 -6.25
C PRO A 124 -10.27 22.68 -5.88
N LYS A 125 -11.36 23.06 -5.21
CA LYS A 125 -12.50 22.19 -4.93
C LYS A 125 -13.66 22.58 -5.84
N PHE A 126 -14.33 21.61 -6.45
CA PHE A 126 -15.52 21.88 -7.27
C PHE A 126 -16.66 22.37 -6.36
N ALA A 127 -17.30 23.45 -6.75
CA ALA A 127 -18.53 23.92 -6.10
C ALA A 127 -19.67 23.00 -6.55
N ILE A 128 -20.04 22.05 -5.70
CA ILE A 128 -21.26 21.26 -5.88
C ILE A 128 -22.38 22.16 -5.35
N GLU A 129 -23.03 22.91 -6.24
CA GLU A 129 -24.15 23.78 -5.87
C GLU A 129 -25.40 22.91 -5.64
N ASP A 130 -25.83 22.79 -4.38
CA ASP A 130 -27.25 22.61 -4.08
C ASP A 130 -27.95 23.89 -4.56
N LYS A 131 -28.92 23.72 -5.47
CA LYS A 131 -29.64 24.83 -6.10
C LYS A 131 -30.24 25.73 -5.02
N ASP A 132 -29.77 26.97 -4.92
CA ASP A 132 -30.59 28.16 -4.68
C ASP A 132 -29.81 29.47 -4.99
N ASP A 133 -30.45 30.26 -5.86
CA ASP A 133 -30.36 31.71 -6.14
C ASP A 133 -29.02 32.48 -6.23
N ASP A 134 -28.73 32.86 -7.49
CA ASP A 134 -28.43 34.21 -7.99
C ASP A 134 -27.61 35.18 -7.11
N LYS A 135 -26.37 35.46 -7.54
CA LYS A 135 -25.95 36.83 -7.91
C LYS A 135 -24.56 36.88 -8.57
N ASN A 136 -24.62 37.27 -9.83
CA ASN A 136 -23.61 37.93 -10.66
C ASN A 136 -22.47 38.64 -9.89
N LYS A 137 -21.25 38.10 -9.99
CA LYS A 137 -19.99 38.86 -9.86
C LYS A 137 -18.92 38.29 -10.78
N ASP A 138 -18.74 38.95 -11.92
CA ASP A 138 -17.53 38.88 -12.74
C ASP A 138 -16.30 39.15 -11.86
N LYS A 139 -15.53 38.09 -11.60
CA LYS A 139 -14.13 38.21 -11.19
C LYS A 139 -13.30 37.50 -12.23
N GLN A 140 -12.64 38.32 -13.03
CA GLN A 140 -11.61 37.96 -13.99
C GLN A 140 -10.61 37.02 -13.31
N ILE A 141 -10.58 35.75 -13.75
CA ILE A 141 -9.65 34.74 -13.26
C ILE A 141 -8.34 34.96 -14.01
N ASP A 142 -7.34 35.51 -13.33
CA ASP A 142 -5.98 35.59 -13.85
C ASP A 142 -5.48 34.17 -14.14
N SER A 143 -5.19 33.92 -15.41
CA SER A 143 -4.74 32.64 -15.97
C SER A 143 -3.30 32.33 -15.56
N HIS A 144 -3.05 32.13 -14.27
CA HIS A 144 -1.76 31.71 -13.71
C HIS A 144 -1.73 30.21 -13.37
N ILE A 145 -2.63 29.43 -13.98
CA ILE A 145 -2.73 27.96 -13.79
C ILE A 145 -1.69 27.23 -14.66
N VAL A 146 -1.27 27.83 -15.77
CA VAL A 146 -0.33 27.24 -16.73
C VAL A 146 1.11 27.18 -16.19
N ASP A 147 1.53 28.12 -15.33
CA ASP A 147 2.89 28.13 -14.75
C ASP A 147 3.11 27.10 -13.63
N LYS A 148 2.03 26.43 -13.17
CA LYS A 148 2.11 25.34 -12.17
C LYS A 148 1.97 23.95 -12.79
N LEU A 149 1.84 23.84 -14.11
CA LEU A 149 1.92 22.56 -14.81
C LEU A 149 3.40 22.13 -14.87
N LYS A 150 3.93 21.67 -13.73
CA LYS A 150 5.22 20.99 -13.70
C LYS A 150 5.08 19.77 -14.62
N PRO A 151 5.92 19.63 -15.67
CA PRO A 151 5.82 18.52 -16.62
C PRO A 151 6.13 17.15 -15.99
N ILE A 152 6.67 17.16 -14.77
CA ILE A 152 7.04 15.96 -14.02
C ILE A 152 6.20 15.96 -12.74
N SER A 153 5.44 14.87 -12.55
CA SER A 153 4.67 14.61 -11.33
C SER A 153 5.55 14.73 -10.07
N MET A 154 4.95 15.06 -8.93
CA MET A 154 5.64 15.01 -7.64
C MET A 154 6.29 13.65 -7.39
N PHE A 155 5.65 12.57 -7.86
CA PHE A 155 6.18 11.21 -7.82
C PHE A 155 7.47 11.07 -8.65
N GLY A 156 7.45 11.53 -9.90
CA GLY A 156 8.64 11.49 -10.78
C GLY A 156 9.82 12.31 -10.23
N LYS A 157 9.54 13.44 -9.54
CA LYS A 157 10.58 14.22 -8.86
C LYS A 157 11.18 13.46 -7.69
N LEU A 158 10.34 12.76 -6.92
CA LEU A 158 10.79 11.97 -5.78
C LEU A 158 11.68 10.80 -6.25
N ILE A 159 11.35 10.15 -7.36
CA ILE A 159 12.23 9.13 -7.97
C ILE A 159 13.61 9.72 -8.30
N ILE A 160 13.66 10.90 -8.94
CA ILE A 160 14.94 11.55 -9.29
C ILE A 160 15.73 11.90 -8.03
N THR A 161 15.09 12.49 -7.01
CA THR A 161 15.74 12.84 -5.74
C THR A 161 16.23 11.61 -4.98
N CYS A 162 15.48 10.50 -4.98
CA CYS A 162 15.91 9.24 -4.38
C CYS A 162 17.10 8.61 -5.12
N HIS A 163 17.13 8.73 -6.44
CA HIS A 163 18.25 8.25 -7.24
C HIS A 163 19.53 9.08 -6.98
N GLU A 164 19.38 10.40 -6.85
CA GLU A 164 20.50 11.32 -6.53
C GLU A 164 21.02 11.14 -5.09
N ASN A 165 20.13 10.84 -4.14
CA ASN A 165 20.47 10.62 -2.72
C ASN A 165 20.63 9.12 -2.40
N GLU A 166 21.74 8.53 -2.87
CA GLU A 166 22.24 7.23 -2.40
C GLU A 166 21.33 6.02 -2.63
N SER A 167 20.37 6.08 -3.55
CA SER A 167 19.45 4.96 -3.86
C SER A 167 18.59 4.50 -2.67
N ASN A 168 18.27 5.41 -1.75
CA ASN A 168 17.25 5.12 -0.72
C ASN A 168 15.84 5.37 -1.29
N TYR A 169 15.08 4.30 -1.50
CA TYR A 169 13.74 4.33 -2.07
C TYR A 169 12.62 4.07 -1.04
N GLU A 170 12.93 4.03 0.27
CA GLU A 170 11.89 3.92 1.31
C GLU A 170 10.81 5.02 1.21
N PRO A 171 11.16 6.31 1.03
CA PRO A 171 10.15 7.36 0.91
C PRO A 171 9.23 7.19 -0.32
N LEU A 172 9.75 6.58 -1.39
CA LEU A 172 8.97 6.27 -2.59
C LEU A 172 7.95 5.16 -2.30
N LEU A 173 8.36 4.14 -1.55
CA LEU A 173 7.50 3.02 -1.19
C LEU A 173 6.40 3.46 -0.23
N ASP A 174 6.70 4.31 0.75
CA ASP A 174 5.72 4.85 1.69
C ASP A 174 4.68 5.72 0.98
N LEU A 175 5.11 6.51 -0.01
CA LEU A 175 4.20 7.27 -0.86
C LEU A 175 3.25 6.34 -1.63
N LEU A 176 3.77 5.28 -2.25
CA LEU A 176 2.97 4.29 -2.97
C LEU A 176 1.99 3.55 -2.04
N LYS A 177 2.41 3.22 -0.82
CA LYS A 177 1.56 2.61 0.22
C LYS A 177 0.44 3.54 0.66
N THR A 178 0.65 4.85 0.67
CA THR A 178 -0.36 5.83 1.05
C THR A 178 -1.37 6.08 -0.08
N MET A 179 -0.93 5.97 -1.34
CA MET A 179 -1.78 6.20 -2.51
C MET A 179 -2.86 5.12 -2.71
N GLY A 180 -3.98 5.52 -3.32
CA GLY A 180 -5.02 4.60 -3.77
C GLY A 180 -4.70 3.95 -5.12
N PRO A 181 -5.29 2.79 -5.46
CA PRO A 181 -4.99 2.06 -6.70
C PRO A 181 -5.11 2.90 -7.99
N SER A 182 -6.15 3.75 -8.07
CA SER A 182 -6.34 4.64 -9.24
C SER A 182 -5.27 5.74 -9.34
N ALA A 183 -4.76 6.23 -8.21
CA ALA A 183 -3.68 7.21 -8.21
C ALA A 183 -2.36 6.55 -8.66
N ILE A 184 -2.08 5.33 -8.18
CA ILE A 184 -0.90 4.56 -8.59
C ILE A 184 -0.89 4.30 -10.10
N ASP A 185 -2.04 3.89 -10.68
CA ASP A 185 -2.19 3.73 -12.15
C ASP A 185 -1.95 5.03 -12.92
N ALA A 186 -2.46 6.16 -12.43
CA ALA A 186 -2.22 7.46 -13.04
C ALA A 186 -0.73 7.88 -12.97
N GLU A 187 -0.10 7.71 -11.81
CA GLU A 187 1.31 8.06 -11.60
C GLU A 187 2.24 7.19 -12.46
N ILE A 188 2.05 5.87 -12.48
CA ILE A 188 2.85 4.96 -13.32
C ILE A 188 2.65 5.28 -14.79
N ARG A 189 1.43 5.60 -15.24
CA ARG A 189 1.18 6.01 -16.63
C ARG A 189 1.83 7.34 -16.97
N SER A 190 1.92 8.26 -16.01
CA SER A 190 2.58 9.56 -16.21
C SER A 190 4.10 9.47 -16.41
N LEU A 191 4.71 8.33 -16.06
CA LEU A 191 6.14 8.09 -16.30
C LEU A 191 6.49 7.86 -17.77
N SER A 192 5.51 7.59 -18.64
CA SER A 192 5.77 7.24 -20.05
C SER A 192 6.45 8.39 -20.80
N THR A 193 7.31 8.01 -21.74
CA THR A 193 8.10 8.93 -22.56
C THR A 193 7.24 9.85 -23.44
N GLN A 194 6.01 9.42 -23.76
CA GLN A 194 5.08 10.14 -24.63
C GLN A 194 4.58 11.46 -24.03
N LEU A 195 4.59 11.60 -22.70
CA LEU A 195 4.01 12.76 -22.00
C LEU A 195 5.05 13.78 -21.46
N ASN A 196 6.34 13.66 -21.86
CA ASN A 196 7.55 14.36 -21.34
C ASN A 196 8.45 13.50 -20.41
N GLY A 197 8.25 12.18 -20.31
CA GLY A 197 9.17 11.31 -19.57
C GLY A 197 10.53 11.19 -20.25
N SER A 198 11.64 11.46 -19.54
CA SER A 198 12.95 11.00 -19.97
C SER A 198 12.99 9.47 -19.83
N PRO A 199 13.55 8.70 -20.79
CA PRO A 199 13.70 7.25 -20.65
C PRO A 199 14.48 6.86 -19.39
N ASN A 200 15.29 7.79 -18.85
CA ASN A 200 16.01 7.60 -17.60
C ASN A 200 15.07 7.47 -16.39
N LEU A 201 13.91 8.12 -16.39
CA LEU A 201 12.96 8.03 -15.27
C LEU A 201 12.37 6.63 -15.14
N LEU A 202 12.11 5.96 -16.27
CA LEU A 202 11.68 4.56 -16.30
C LEU A 202 12.79 3.64 -15.76
N ILE A 203 14.06 3.91 -16.11
CA ILE A 203 15.20 3.18 -15.55
C ILE A 203 15.30 3.39 -14.04
N TYR A 204 15.17 4.63 -13.55
CA TYR A 204 15.23 4.92 -12.11
C TYR A 204 14.09 4.27 -11.34
N PHE A 205 12.91 4.14 -11.93
CA PHE A 205 11.82 3.37 -11.33
C PHE A 205 12.18 1.87 -11.21
N LEU A 206 12.79 1.28 -12.25
CA LEU A 206 13.27 -0.11 -12.19
C LEU A 206 14.38 -0.28 -11.15
N ASP A 207 15.30 0.68 -11.03
CA ASP A 207 16.33 0.70 -9.99
C ASP A 207 15.72 0.74 -8.59
N ALA A 208 14.64 1.51 -8.42
CA ALA A 208 13.90 1.57 -7.17
C ALA A 208 13.25 0.23 -6.82
N MET A 209 12.63 -0.43 -7.80
CA MET A 209 12.04 -1.75 -7.61
C MET A 209 13.11 -2.81 -7.31
N GLU A 210 14.28 -2.74 -7.93
CA GLU A 210 15.39 -3.65 -7.63
C GLU A 210 15.91 -3.46 -6.19
N ALA A 211 16.15 -2.21 -5.80
CA ALA A 211 16.66 -1.89 -4.47
C ALA A 211 15.68 -2.31 -3.36
N THR A 212 14.38 -2.12 -3.58
CA THR A 212 13.33 -2.57 -2.65
C THR A 212 13.20 -4.09 -2.63
N LEU A 213 13.37 -4.78 -3.76
CA LEU A 213 13.32 -6.24 -3.76
C LEU A 213 14.49 -6.88 -2.99
N LYS A 214 15.65 -6.22 -2.93
CA LYS A 214 16.81 -6.65 -2.11
C LYS A 214 16.56 -6.56 -0.60
N THR A 215 15.60 -5.74 -0.14
CA THR A 215 15.25 -5.66 1.29
C THR A 215 14.32 -6.78 1.73
N ASN A 216 13.77 -7.57 0.79
CA ASN A 216 12.80 -8.64 1.03
C ASN A 216 11.51 -8.17 1.76
N LYS A 217 11.18 -6.88 1.69
CA LYS A 217 9.96 -6.31 2.28
C LYS A 217 8.86 -6.10 1.24
N ASP A 218 7.59 -6.24 1.66
CA ASP A 218 6.39 -5.94 0.87
C ASP A 218 6.39 -6.56 -0.54
N PHE A 219 6.78 -7.83 -0.64
CA PHE A 219 7.08 -8.48 -1.91
C PHE A 219 5.90 -8.45 -2.90
N GLU A 220 4.68 -8.67 -2.42
CA GLU A 220 3.48 -8.67 -3.25
C GLU A 220 3.13 -7.29 -3.82
N LEU A 221 3.42 -6.21 -3.07
CA LEU A 221 3.22 -4.85 -3.56
C LEU A 221 4.21 -4.54 -4.68
N ILE A 222 5.50 -4.85 -4.46
CA ILE A 222 6.57 -4.62 -5.45
C ILE A 222 6.26 -5.38 -6.73
N GLN A 223 5.89 -6.67 -6.63
CA GLN A 223 5.51 -7.47 -7.79
C GLN A 223 4.28 -6.91 -8.52
N SER A 224 3.29 -6.39 -7.78
CA SER A 224 2.11 -5.78 -8.37
C SER A 224 2.43 -4.47 -9.10
N TYR A 225 3.29 -3.64 -8.53
CA TYR A 225 3.77 -2.40 -9.18
C TYR A 225 4.60 -2.70 -10.42
N LEU A 226 5.50 -3.69 -10.35
CA LEU A 226 6.28 -4.14 -11.49
C LEU A 226 5.39 -4.70 -12.60
N GLY A 227 4.41 -5.54 -12.26
CA GLY A 227 3.44 -6.08 -13.23
C GLY A 227 2.62 -5.00 -13.92
N LEU A 228 2.17 -3.97 -13.19
CA LEU A 228 1.48 -2.83 -13.78
C LEU A 228 2.40 -1.98 -14.66
N PHE A 229 3.62 -1.72 -14.20
CA PHE A 229 4.63 -1.00 -14.96
C PHE A 229 4.90 -1.68 -16.30
N LEU A 230 5.15 -2.99 -16.30
CA LEU A 230 5.39 -3.76 -17.52
C LEU A 230 4.19 -3.72 -18.47
N LYS A 231 2.97 -3.84 -17.92
CA LYS A 231 1.72 -3.79 -18.70
C LYS A 231 1.50 -2.43 -19.40
N ILE A 232 1.83 -1.33 -18.73
CA ILE A 232 1.65 0.02 -19.28
C ILE A 232 2.77 0.37 -20.26
N HIS A 233 4.03 0.09 -19.89
CA HIS A 233 5.21 0.55 -20.61
C HIS A 233 5.79 -0.50 -21.57
N THR A 234 5.00 -1.49 -21.99
CA THR A 234 5.46 -2.56 -22.90
C THR A 234 6.04 -1.98 -24.20
N GLU A 235 5.38 -0.98 -24.79
CA GLU A 235 5.82 -0.36 -26.05
C GLU A 235 7.14 0.43 -25.88
N ASP A 236 7.27 1.15 -24.76
CA ASP A 236 8.48 1.91 -24.41
C ASP A 236 9.67 0.94 -24.18
N ILE A 237 9.45 -0.21 -23.53
CA ILE A 237 10.47 -1.25 -23.29
C ILE A 237 10.94 -1.89 -24.60
N VAL A 238 10.03 -2.15 -25.54
CA VAL A 238 10.39 -2.73 -26.85
C VAL A 238 11.22 -1.76 -27.68
N THR A 239 10.98 -0.46 -27.53
CA THR A 239 11.65 0.58 -28.33
C THR A 239 13.06 0.90 -27.82
N ASN A 240 13.30 0.78 -26.51
CA ASN A 240 14.57 1.17 -25.88
C ASN A 240 15.37 -0.05 -25.35
N GLU A 241 16.51 -0.32 -25.97
CA GLU A 241 17.39 -1.44 -25.65
C GLU A 241 17.99 -1.36 -24.22
N ALA A 242 18.22 -0.16 -23.69
CA ALA A 242 18.72 0.02 -22.33
C ALA A 242 17.69 -0.42 -21.28
N LEU A 243 16.40 -0.07 -21.49
CA LEU A 243 15.30 -0.50 -20.63
C LEU A 243 15.13 -2.01 -20.67
N LYS A 244 15.20 -2.61 -21.87
CA LYS A 244 15.13 -4.06 -22.03
C LYS A 244 16.24 -4.77 -21.25
N THR A 245 17.48 -4.32 -21.37
CA THR A 245 18.62 -4.89 -20.63
C THR A 245 18.40 -4.81 -19.11
N ARG A 246 17.85 -3.68 -18.61
CA ARG A 246 17.53 -3.51 -17.19
C ARG A 246 16.41 -4.44 -16.72
N CYS A 247 15.35 -4.59 -17.52
CA CYS A 247 14.27 -5.53 -17.25
C CYS A 247 14.77 -6.98 -17.22
N GLU A 248 15.71 -7.37 -18.10
CA GLU A 248 16.31 -8.71 -18.09
C GLU A 248 17.10 -8.99 -16.80
N GLN A 249 17.87 -8.01 -16.32
CA GLN A 249 18.58 -8.11 -15.03
C GLN A 249 17.60 -8.26 -13.86
N LEU A 250 16.55 -7.44 -13.84
CA LEU A 250 15.52 -7.51 -12.80
C LEU A 250 14.77 -8.85 -12.84
N SER A 251 14.47 -9.37 -14.04
CA SER A 251 13.83 -10.68 -14.24
C SER A 251 14.65 -11.81 -13.62
N GLN A 252 15.96 -11.84 -13.87
CA GLN A 252 16.85 -12.87 -13.29
C GLN A 252 16.80 -12.85 -11.77
N MET A 253 16.84 -11.66 -11.16
CA MET A 253 16.75 -11.51 -9.71
C MET A 253 15.38 -11.96 -9.16
N THR A 254 14.29 -11.60 -9.83
CA THR A 254 12.94 -12.04 -9.44
C THR A 254 12.76 -13.55 -9.59
N ASP A 255 13.34 -14.16 -10.64
CA ASP A 255 13.26 -15.59 -10.90
C ASP A 255 14.01 -16.39 -9.83
N GLU A 256 15.20 -15.94 -9.42
CA GLU A 256 15.96 -16.56 -8.32
C GLU A 256 15.19 -16.54 -7.00
N LEU A 257 14.58 -15.40 -6.66
CA LEU A 257 13.76 -15.24 -5.46
C LEU A 257 12.49 -16.09 -5.53
N TRP A 258 11.82 -16.12 -6.68
CA TRP A 258 10.64 -16.92 -6.91
C TRP A 258 10.94 -18.42 -6.86
N ASP A 259 12.06 -18.87 -7.43
CA ASP A 259 12.48 -20.27 -7.38
C ASP A 259 12.71 -20.75 -5.96
N ARG A 260 13.34 -19.92 -5.11
CA ARG A 260 13.50 -20.20 -3.68
C ARG A 260 12.15 -20.37 -3.01
N LEU A 261 11.22 -19.45 -3.22
CA LEU A 261 9.90 -19.47 -2.60
C LEU A 261 9.04 -20.64 -3.09
N SER A 262 9.03 -20.86 -4.41
CA SER A 262 8.32 -21.94 -5.09
C SER A 262 8.79 -23.32 -4.61
N LYS A 263 10.08 -23.52 -4.38
CA LYS A 263 10.60 -24.79 -3.82
C LYS A 263 10.03 -25.08 -2.43
N GLU A 264 9.98 -24.10 -1.54
CA GLU A 264 9.42 -24.28 -0.20
C GLU A 264 7.89 -24.46 -0.22
N PHE A 265 7.18 -23.74 -1.09
CA PHE A 265 5.74 -23.95 -1.30
C PHE A 265 5.43 -25.34 -1.84
N ASN A 266 6.15 -25.78 -2.87
CA ASN A 266 5.96 -27.10 -3.45
C ASN A 266 6.29 -28.23 -2.46
N LYS A 267 7.34 -28.07 -1.65
CA LYS A 267 7.67 -29.01 -0.58
C LYS A 267 6.55 -29.10 0.46
N SER A 268 6.06 -27.95 0.91
CA SER A 268 4.96 -27.88 1.88
C SER A 268 3.68 -28.48 1.33
N LEU A 269 3.33 -28.15 0.07
CA LEU A 269 2.16 -28.67 -0.62
C LEU A 269 2.24 -30.18 -0.88
N CYS A 270 3.42 -30.69 -1.24
CA CYS A 270 3.64 -32.11 -1.45
C CYS A 270 3.46 -32.90 -0.13
N LEU A 271 4.05 -32.40 0.96
CA LEU A 271 3.91 -33.02 2.27
C LEU A 271 2.48 -32.99 2.78
N THR A 272 1.77 -31.85 2.67
CA THR A 272 0.35 -31.76 3.09
C THR A 272 -0.55 -32.64 2.25
N ASN A 273 -0.34 -32.71 0.93
CA ASN A 273 -1.09 -33.60 0.06
C ASN A 273 -0.83 -35.08 0.38
N TYR A 274 0.43 -35.45 0.60
CA TYR A 274 0.80 -36.81 1.00
C TYR A 274 0.15 -37.20 2.33
N LEU A 275 0.23 -36.34 3.35
CA LEU A 275 -0.42 -36.58 4.64
C LEU A 275 -1.93 -36.70 4.49
N ARG A 276 -2.56 -35.82 3.70
CA ARG A 276 -4.00 -35.90 3.42
C ARG A 276 -4.39 -37.21 2.75
N SER A 277 -3.59 -37.71 1.81
CA SER A 277 -3.86 -38.97 1.11
C SER A 277 -3.47 -40.23 1.87
N ALA A 278 -2.58 -40.13 2.85
CA ALA A 278 -2.10 -41.26 3.65
C ALA A 278 -2.92 -41.49 4.93
N VAL A 279 -3.67 -40.47 5.38
CA VAL A 279 -4.54 -40.53 6.57
C VAL A 279 -6.00 -40.85 6.22
N LEU A 280 -6.37 -40.80 4.93
CA LEU A 280 -7.62 -41.32 4.37
C LEU A 280 -7.43 -42.74 3.84
#